data_AF-A0A965M9T0-F1
#
_entry.id   AF-A0A965M9T0-F1
#
_cell.length_a   1.000
_cell.length_b   1.000
_cell.length_c   1.000
_cell.angle_alpha   90.00
_cell.angle_beta   90.00
_cell.angle_gamma   90.00
#
_symmetry.space_group_name_H-M   'P 1'
#
loop_
_entity.id
_entity.type
_entity.pdbx_description
1 polymer ?
#
loop_
_entity_poly.entity_id
_entity_poly.type
_entity_poly.pdbx_seq_one_letter_code
_entity_poly.pdbx_strand_id
1 'polypeptide(L)'
;MPNWCSNNLTLRHKDTAKLNAAIAAFEIGRFFEHFVPLPNGEWDYGFCCDNWGTKWDTGGENCVVSALEDNAYGFNFDTAWSPPIEVYRVMCAQGFEIEATYYEPGMAFVGRVVGNEEEFDDDCYEYGSETSETVRDLIGPELDDEYGISEQMAEWEDEQANEEVELPPHTD
;
A
#
# COMPACT_ATOMS: atom_id res chain seq x y z
N MET A 1 -7.16 -16.93 0.48
CA MET A 1 -6.04 -16.30 -0.25
C MET A 1 -5.34 -15.38 0.73
N PRO A 2 -4.01 -15.15 0.65
CA PRO A 2 -3.43 -14.03 1.37
C PRO A 2 -4.14 -12.77 0.89
N ASN A 3 -4.57 -11.87 1.80
CA ASN A 3 -5.00 -10.56 1.34
C ASN A 3 -3.74 -9.74 1.09
N TRP A 4 -3.72 -9.09 -0.06
CA TRP A 4 -2.61 -8.29 -0.53
C TRP A 4 -3.00 -6.83 -0.38
N CYS A 5 -2.16 -6.05 0.28
CA CYS A 5 -2.28 -4.60 0.28
C CYS A 5 -1.38 -4.07 -0.82
N SER A 6 -1.97 -3.50 -1.86
CA SER A 6 -1.24 -2.89 -2.97
C SER A 6 -0.67 -1.55 -2.53
N ASN A 7 0.56 -1.26 -2.94
CA ASN A 7 1.30 -0.05 -2.59
C ASN A 7 1.93 0.55 -3.84
N ASN A 8 1.82 1.86 -3.96
CA ASN A 8 2.51 2.66 -4.98
C ASN A 8 3.30 3.75 -4.26
N LEU A 9 4.62 3.64 -4.25
CA LEU A 9 5.54 4.54 -3.55
C LEU A 9 6.36 5.34 -4.55
N THR A 10 6.34 6.66 -4.42
CA THR A 10 7.35 7.55 -4.98
C THR A 10 8.35 7.92 -3.91
N LEU A 11 9.64 7.64 -4.17
CA LEU A 11 10.74 7.89 -3.25
C LEU A 11 11.72 8.91 -3.86
N ARG A 12 12.08 9.94 -3.07
CA ARG A 12 13.02 11.00 -3.44
C ARG A 12 14.10 11.15 -2.39
N HIS A 13 15.33 11.47 -2.82
CA HIS A 13 16.40 11.88 -1.93
C HIS A 13 17.46 12.70 -2.70
N LYS A 14 18.05 13.70 -2.05
CA LYS A 14 19.15 14.52 -2.61
C LYS A 14 20.47 13.76 -2.87
N ASP A 15 20.55 12.52 -2.38
CA ASP A 15 21.74 11.67 -2.42
C ASP A 15 21.39 10.46 -3.27
N THR A 16 21.90 10.47 -4.48
CA THR A 16 21.64 9.42 -5.47
C THR A 16 22.23 8.08 -5.04
N ALA A 17 23.25 8.05 -4.18
CA ALA A 17 23.78 6.79 -3.65
C ALA A 17 22.77 6.09 -2.75
N LYS A 18 22.00 6.84 -1.95
CA LYS A 18 20.92 6.27 -1.13
C LYS A 18 19.76 5.75 -1.97
N LEU A 19 19.36 6.49 -3.01
CA LEU A 19 18.35 6.01 -3.97
C LEU A 19 18.79 4.71 -4.65
N ASN A 20 20.02 4.67 -5.15
CA ASN A 20 20.56 3.46 -5.79
C ASN A 20 20.64 2.28 -4.81
N ALA A 21 20.95 2.53 -3.53
CA ALA A 21 20.96 1.48 -2.51
C ALA A 21 19.56 0.94 -2.22
N ALA A 22 18.55 1.82 -2.13
CA ALA A 22 17.15 1.43 -1.97
C ALA A 22 16.64 0.62 -3.18
N ILE A 23 16.97 1.04 -4.40
CA ILE A 23 16.64 0.32 -5.63
C ILE A 23 17.28 -1.06 -5.64
N ALA A 24 18.58 -1.15 -5.36
CA ALA A 24 19.29 -2.43 -5.32
C ALA A 24 18.71 -3.37 -4.24
N ALA A 25 18.27 -2.84 -3.10
CA ALA A 25 17.60 -3.61 -2.07
C ALA A 25 16.23 -4.13 -2.51
N PHE A 26 15.44 -3.30 -3.19
CA PHE A 26 14.16 -3.69 -3.78
C PHE A 26 14.33 -4.79 -4.83
N GLU A 27 15.32 -4.68 -5.73
CA GLU A 27 15.60 -5.68 -6.76
C GLU A 27 15.94 -7.07 -6.21
N ILE A 28 16.46 -7.16 -4.97
CA ILE A 28 16.81 -8.44 -4.32
C ILE A 28 15.80 -8.90 -3.26
N GLY A 29 14.65 -8.22 -3.13
CA GLY A 29 13.59 -8.61 -2.18
C GLY A 29 13.92 -8.33 -0.72
N ARG A 30 14.73 -7.29 -0.44
CA ARG A 30 15.16 -6.89 0.91
C ARG A 30 14.92 -5.40 1.15
N PHE A 31 13.82 -4.89 0.62
CA PHE A 31 13.54 -3.46 0.61
C PHE A 31 13.31 -2.92 2.02
N PHE A 32 12.43 -3.54 2.78
CA PHE A 32 12.14 -3.15 4.16
C PHE A 32 13.33 -3.41 5.06
N GLU A 33 14.00 -4.55 4.91
CA GLU A 33 15.21 -4.87 5.68
C GLU A 33 16.35 -3.87 5.45
N HIS A 34 16.46 -3.26 4.26
CA HIS A 34 17.44 -2.22 3.99
C HIS A 34 17.27 -1.00 4.90
N PHE A 35 16.03 -0.60 5.17
CA PHE A 35 15.72 0.54 6.03
C PHE A 35 15.60 0.16 7.50
N VAL A 36 15.01 -1.01 7.78
CA VAL A 36 14.73 -1.54 9.12
C VAL A 36 15.27 -2.97 9.21
N PRO A 37 16.57 -3.14 9.54
CA PRO A 37 17.23 -4.43 9.51
C PRO A 37 16.68 -5.40 10.56
N LEU A 38 16.60 -6.67 10.19
CA LEU A 38 16.30 -7.75 11.13
C LEU A 38 17.44 -7.86 12.16
N PRO A 39 17.16 -7.97 13.47
CA PRO A 39 18.20 -7.88 14.52
C PRO A 39 19.32 -8.92 14.40
N ASN A 40 19.01 -10.10 13.86
CA ASN A 40 19.94 -11.22 13.65
C ASN A 40 19.98 -11.69 12.19
N GLY A 41 19.34 -10.98 11.27
CA GLY A 41 19.19 -11.40 9.87
C GLY A 41 18.24 -12.59 9.67
N GLU A 42 17.44 -12.95 10.68
CA GLU A 42 16.44 -14.01 10.59
C GLU A 42 15.03 -13.41 10.67
N TRP A 43 14.11 -13.93 9.86
CA TRP A 43 12.73 -13.47 9.85
C TRP A 43 12.02 -13.81 11.16
N ASP A 44 11.33 -12.83 11.73
CA ASP A 44 10.47 -12.98 12.91
C ASP A 44 9.14 -12.27 12.69
N TYR A 45 8.03 -13.01 12.85
CA TYR A 45 6.69 -12.49 12.57
C TYR A 45 6.34 -11.24 13.37
N GLY A 46 6.59 -11.27 14.69
CA GLY A 46 6.23 -10.18 15.59
C GLY A 46 7.07 -8.94 15.29
N PHE A 47 8.38 -9.12 15.11
CA PHE A 47 9.27 -8.04 14.71
C PHE A 47 8.84 -7.39 13.41
N CYS A 48 8.56 -8.17 12.36
CA CYS A 48 8.17 -7.62 11.07
C CYS A 48 6.85 -6.84 11.18
N CYS A 49 5.82 -7.41 11.82
CA CYS A 49 4.57 -6.69 12.03
C CYS A 49 4.76 -5.39 12.83
N ASP A 50 5.57 -5.42 13.89
CA ASP A 50 5.76 -4.26 14.77
C ASP A 50 6.66 -3.16 14.16
N ASN A 51 7.65 -3.53 13.33
CA ASN A 51 8.69 -2.61 12.85
C ASN A 51 8.61 -2.30 11.36
N TRP A 52 7.96 -3.15 10.57
CA TRP A 52 7.64 -2.85 9.18
C TRP A 52 6.18 -2.44 9.00
N GLY A 53 5.28 -2.84 9.91
CA GLY A 53 3.83 -2.66 9.74
C GLY A 53 3.18 -3.76 8.90
N THR A 54 3.95 -4.73 8.40
CA THR A 54 3.49 -5.86 7.58
C THR A 54 4.34 -7.11 7.83
N LYS A 55 3.86 -8.27 7.38
CA LYS A 55 4.43 -9.58 7.72
C LYS A 55 5.77 -9.89 7.05
N TRP A 56 5.92 -9.54 5.77
CA TRP A 56 7.04 -9.96 4.94
C TRP A 56 7.62 -8.78 4.16
N ASP A 57 8.88 -8.92 3.76
CA ASP A 57 9.56 -7.96 2.91
C ASP A 57 8.97 -7.99 1.49
N THR A 58 9.35 -7.00 0.69
CA THR A 58 8.88 -6.83 -0.68
C THR A 58 10.05 -6.64 -1.65
N GLY A 59 9.74 -6.67 -2.95
CA GLY A 59 10.72 -6.65 -4.01
C GLY A 59 11.06 -8.04 -4.56
N GLY A 60 12.15 -8.14 -5.33
CA GLY A 60 12.67 -9.38 -5.89
C GLY A 60 12.29 -9.63 -7.35
N GLU A 61 12.06 -10.90 -7.70
CA GLU A 61 11.85 -11.31 -9.09
C GLU A 61 10.63 -10.61 -9.72
N ASN A 62 10.81 -10.06 -10.93
CA ASN A 62 9.81 -9.32 -11.70
C ASN A 62 9.41 -7.94 -11.13
N CYS A 63 10.18 -7.41 -10.19
CA CYS A 63 9.96 -6.04 -9.71
C CYS A 63 10.34 -5.00 -10.77
N VAL A 64 9.52 -3.95 -10.85
CA VAL A 64 9.73 -2.83 -11.77
C VAL A 64 9.89 -1.56 -10.95
N VAL A 65 11.01 -0.87 -11.17
CA VAL A 65 11.23 0.48 -10.67
C VAL A 65 11.17 1.44 -11.84
N SER A 66 10.33 2.46 -11.73
CA SER A 66 10.20 3.51 -12.74
C SER A 66 11.02 4.73 -12.33
N ALA A 67 11.97 5.16 -13.17
CA ALA A 67 12.60 6.46 -12.98
C ALA A 67 11.59 7.58 -13.28
N LEU A 68 11.50 8.56 -12.40
CA LEU A 68 10.64 9.73 -12.53
C LEU A 68 11.51 11.00 -12.63
N GLU A 69 10.86 12.17 -12.76
CA GLU A 69 11.56 13.45 -12.78
C GLU A 69 12.16 13.81 -11.40
N ASP A 70 13.17 14.68 -11.39
CA ASP A 70 13.78 15.23 -10.17
C ASP A 70 14.34 14.21 -9.17
N ASN A 71 15.04 13.18 -9.67
CA ASN A 71 15.61 12.09 -8.86
C ASN A 71 14.56 11.36 -7.99
N ALA A 72 13.33 11.24 -8.50
CA ALA A 72 12.35 10.32 -7.94
C ALA A 72 12.38 8.97 -8.61
N TYR A 73 11.97 7.96 -7.85
CA TYR A 73 11.71 6.62 -8.36
C TYR A 73 10.37 6.11 -7.83
N GLY A 74 9.58 5.55 -8.72
CA GLY A 74 8.31 4.89 -8.43
C GLY A 74 8.51 3.39 -8.21
N PHE A 75 7.89 2.86 -7.16
CA PHE A 75 7.90 1.46 -6.76
C PHE A 75 6.46 0.98 -6.62
N ASN A 76 6.10 -0.09 -7.33
CA ASN A 76 4.81 -0.75 -7.18
C ASN A 76 5.04 -2.13 -6.59
N PHE A 77 4.34 -2.45 -5.50
CA PHE A 77 4.48 -3.72 -4.81
C PHE A 77 3.29 -4.05 -3.93
N ASP A 78 3.17 -5.32 -3.56
CA ASP A 78 2.18 -5.79 -2.59
C ASP A 78 2.84 -6.11 -1.25
N THR A 79 2.05 -5.99 -0.19
CA THR A 79 2.38 -6.35 1.19
C THR A 79 1.30 -7.26 1.78
N ALA A 80 1.57 -7.89 2.92
CA ALA A 80 0.57 -8.71 3.60
C ALA A 80 -0.35 -7.82 4.43
N TRP A 81 -1.64 -7.78 4.08
CA TRP A 81 -2.76 -7.22 4.87
C TRP A 81 -2.73 -5.72 5.19
N SER A 82 -1.56 -5.08 5.22
CA SER A 82 -1.37 -3.71 5.67
C SER A 82 -0.15 -3.07 5.01
N PRO A 83 -0.18 -1.75 4.77
CA PRO A 83 0.94 -1.00 4.20
C PRO A 83 2.13 -0.96 5.17
N PRO A 84 3.37 -0.76 4.67
CA PRO A 84 4.57 -0.77 5.48
C PRO A 84 4.84 0.61 6.13
N ILE A 85 3.86 1.16 6.87
CA ILE A 85 3.89 2.54 7.41
C ILE A 85 5.13 2.80 8.27
N GLU A 86 5.55 1.83 9.08
CA GLU A 86 6.72 2.01 9.94
C GLU A 86 8.03 2.11 9.13
N VAL A 87 8.11 1.41 7.99
CA VAL A 87 9.24 1.56 7.06
C VAL A 87 9.24 2.96 6.45
N TYR A 88 8.08 3.46 6.04
CA TYR A 88 7.92 4.81 5.51
C TYR A 88 8.39 5.88 6.50
N ARG A 89 8.02 5.76 7.78
CA ARG A 89 8.51 6.67 8.85
C ARG A 89 10.03 6.63 8.95
N VAL A 90 10.64 5.45 8.86
CA VAL A 90 12.09 5.29 8.92
C VAL A 90 12.77 5.86 7.67
N MET A 91 12.19 5.70 6.48
CA MET A 91 12.69 6.37 5.25
C MET A 91 12.74 7.88 5.45
N CYS A 92 11.65 8.48 5.93
CA CYS A 92 11.57 9.91 6.23
C CYS A 92 12.63 10.36 7.24
N ALA A 93 12.80 9.62 8.34
CA ALA A 93 13.84 9.88 9.33
C ALA A 93 15.27 9.74 8.79
N GLN A 94 15.46 9.01 7.69
CA GLN A 94 16.72 8.91 6.97
C GLN A 94 16.90 10.00 5.89
N GLY A 95 15.98 10.96 5.81
CA GLY A 95 16.04 12.12 4.91
C GLY A 95 15.44 11.88 3.53
N PHE A 96 14.67 10.80 3.34
CA PHE A 96 13.89 10.59 2.13
C PHE A 96 12.59 11.40 2.19
N GLU A 97 12.14 11.85 1.03
CA GLU A 97 10.79 12.35 0.82
C GLU A 97 9.98 11.24 0.14
N ILE A 98 8.76 11.02 0.62
CA ILE A 98 7.87 9.98 0.13
C ILE A 98 6.49 10.55 -0.20
N GLU A 99 5.91 9.98 -1.24
CA GLU A 99 4.47 10.04 -1.52
C GLU A 99 4.06 8.60 -1.82
N ALA A 100 3.09 8.06 -1.09
CA ALA A 100 2.62 6.71 -1.32
C ALA A 100 1.11 6.62 -1.27
N THR A 101 0.52 5.74 -2.08
CA THR A 101 -0.87 5.31 -1.95
C THR A 101 -0.90 3.82 -1.64
N TYR A 102 -1.91 3.40 -0.89
CA TYR A 102 -2.11 1.99 -0.56
C TYR A 102 -3.58 1.60 -0.53
N TYR A 103 -3.86 0.35 -0.86
CA TYR A 103 -5.22 -0.18 -0.96
C TYR A 103 -5.29 -1.63 -0.51
N GLU A 104 -6.21 -1.96 0.39
CA GLU A 104 -6.55 -3.35 0.74
C GLU A 104 -8.07 -3.57 0.65
N PRO A 105 -8.58 -4.03 -0.51
CA PRO A 105 -10.01 -4.27 -0.70
C PRO A 105 -10.61 -5.28 0.29
N GLY A 106 -9.85 -6.30 0.69
CA GLY A 106 -10.32 -7.36 1.57
C GLY A 106 -10.64 -6.90 2.99
N MET A 107 -10.05 -5.78 3.41
CA MET A 107 -10.29 -5.12 4.70
C MET A 107 -11.01 -3.78 4.56
N ALA A 108 -11.41 -3.42 3.34
CA ALA A 108 -12.10 -2.18 2.99
C ALA A 108 -11.41 -0.92 3.50
N PHE A 109 -10.10 -0.78 3.25
CA PHE A 109 -9.38 0.47 3.51
C PHE A 109 -8.49 0.90 2.34
N VAL A 110 -8.28 2.21 2.23
CA VAL A 110 -7.38 2.87 1.27
C VAL A 110 -6.74 4.06 1.94
N GLY A 111 -5.55 4.46 1.53
CA GLY A 111 -4.93 5.65 2.09
C GLY A 111 -3.78 6.22 1.28
N ARG A 112 -3.32 7.37 1.76
CA ARG A 112 -2.24 8.15 1.16
C ARG A 112 -1.27 8.63 2.24
N VAL A 113 0.01 8.43 2.01
CA VAL A 113 1.10 8.92 2.85
C VAL A 113 1.84 10.02 2.10
N VAL A 114 2.11 11.12 2.77
CA VAL A 114 3.11 12.11 2.35
C VAL A 114 4.03 12.38 3.52
N GLY A 115 5.33 12.28 3.31
CA GLY A 115 6.28 12.42 4.41
C GLY A 115 7.68 12.85 4.00
N ASN A 116 8.37 13.49 4.93
CA ASN A 116 9.76 13.89 4.86
C ASN A 116 10.37 13.93 6.29
N GLU A 117 11.57 14.48 6.45
CA GLU A 117 12.26 14.53 7.75
C GLU A 117 11.52 15.37 8.82
N GLU A 118 10.67 16.31 8.42
CA GLU A 118 9.98 17.25 9.31
C GLU A 118 8.51 16.85 9.56
N GLU A 119 7.84 16.29 8.56
CA GLU A 119 6.40 16.04 8.56
C GLU A 119 6.09 14.63 8.07
N PHE A 120 5.07 14.00 8.65
CA PHE A 120 4.58 12.71 8.18
C PHE A 120 3.07 12.66 8.37
N ASP A 121 2.36 12.56 7.26
CA ASP A 121 0.90 12.51 7.19
C ASP A 121 0.44 11.20 6.56
N ASP A 122 -0.56 10.57 7.17
CA ASP A 122 -1.12 9.27 6.77
C ASP A 122 -2.64 9.38 6.82
N ASP A 123 -3.22 9.70 5.67
CA ASP A 123 -4.66 9.81 5.48
C ASP A 123 -5.22 8.42 5.13
N CYS A 124 -5.60 7.66 6.15
CA CYS A 124 -6.23 6.35 6.00
C CYS A 124 -7.76 6.45 6.10
N TYR A 125 -8.46 5.80 5.16
CA TYR A 125 -9.91 5.74 5.10
C TYR A 125 -10.39 4.29 5.12
N GLU A 126 -11.15 3.94 6.16
CA GLU A 126 -11.95 2.71 6.17
C GLU A 126 -13.31 3.02 5.53
N TYR A 127 -13.68 2.27 4.49
CA TYR A 127 -14.88 2.51 3.70
C TYR A 127 -15.89 1.35 3.77
N GLY A 128 -15.70 0.40 4.69
CA GLY A 128 -16.57 -0.78 4.82
C GLY A 128 -18.05 -0.49 5.16
N SER A 129 -18.40 0.76 5.51
CA SER A 129 -19.78 1.23 5.71
C SER A 129 -20.33 2.05 4.56
N GLU A 130 -19.53 2.33 3.54
CA GLU A 130 -19.91 3.14 2.38
C GLU A 130 -20.59 2.30 1.30
N THR A 131 -21.21 2.97 0.34
CA THR A 131 -21.72 2.36 -0.90
C THR A 131 -20.95 2.88 -2.11
N SER A 132 -21.19 2.29 -3.28
CA SER A 132 -20.65 2.78 -4.56
C SER A 132 -20.96 4.27 -4.81
N GLU A 133 -22.07 4.78 -4.28
CA GLU A 133 -22.49 6.18 -4.42
C GLU A 133 -21.78 7.14 -3.46
N THR A 134 -21.28 6.67 -2.32
CA THR A 134 -20.74 7.54 -1.25
C THR A 134 -19.24 7.42 -1.05
N VAL A 135 -18.63 6.29 -1.43
CA VAL A 135 -17.21 6.03 -1.17
C VAL A 135 -16.28 7.09 -1.78
N ARG A 136 -16.58 7.56 -3.00
CA ARG A 136 -15.75 8.57 -3.68
C ARG A 136 -15.71 9.91 -2.94
N ASP A 137 -16.80 10.29 -2.29
CA ASP A 137 -16.85 11.52 -1.48
C ASP A 137 -16.02 11.38 -0.19
N LEU A 138 -15.93 10.16 0.37
CA LEU A 138 -15.13 9.88 1.56
C LEU A 138 -13.63 9.87 1.24
N ILE A 139 -13.20 9.06 0.26
CA ILE A 139 -11.78 8.81 0.00
C ILE A 139 -11.15 9.85 -0.94
N GLY A 140 -11.99 10.64 -1.60
CA GLY A 140 -11.58 11.63 -2.58
C GLY A 140 -11.36 11.05 -3.99
N PRO A 141 -11.40 11.91 -5.02
CA PRO A 141 -11.33 11.47 -6.42
C PRO A 141 -9.97 10.86 -6.81
N GLU A 142 -8.88 11.26 -6.16
CA GLU A 142 -7.53 10.77 -6.51
C GLU A 142 -7.37 9.27 -6.20
N LEU A 143 -7.72 8.85 -4.98
CA LEU A 143 -7.65 7.45 -4.58
C LEU A 143 -8.68 6.60 -5.34
N ASP A 144 -9.87 7.15 -5.59
CA ASP A 144 -10.89 6.47 -6.38
C ASP A 144 -10.49 6.32 -7.86
N ASP A 145 -9.86 7.33 -8.47
CA ASP A 145 -9.38 7.26 -9.85
C ASP A 145 -8.18 6.30 -10.00
N GLU A 146 -7.32 6.18 -8.97
CA GLU A 146 -6.19 5.25 -8.99
C GLU A 146 -6.64 3.79 -8.84
N TYR A 147 -7.54 3.52 -7.89
CA TYR A 147 -7.92 2.16 -7.53
C TYR A 147 -9.28 1.72 -8.07
N GLY A 148 -10.11 2.61 -8.59
CA GLY A 148 -11.44 2.30 -9.13
C GLY A 148 -12.42 1.73 -8.09
N ILE A 149 -12.41 2.27 -6.86
CA ILE A 149 -13.10 1.67 -5.71
C ILE A 149 -14.62 1.78 -5.87
N SER A 150 -15.14 2.94 -6.26
CA SER A 150 -16.57 3.16 -6.49
C SER A 150 -17.13 2.27 -7.60
N GLU A 151 -16.38 2.08 -8.69
CA GLU A 151 -16.74 1.20 -9.80
C GLU A 151 -16.79 -0.27 -9.35
N GLN A 152 -15.76 -0.76 -8.67
CA GLN A 152 -15.73 -2.12 -8.12
C GLN A 152 -16.87 -2.38 -7.13
N MET A 153 -17.19 -1.40 -6.28
CA MET A 153 -18.33 -1.51 -5.36
C MET A 153 -19.66 -1.57 -6.10
N ALA A 154 -19.84 -0.77 -7.17
CA ALA A 154 -21.06 -0.78 -7.98
C ALA A 154 -21.26 -2.14 -8.66
N GLU A 155 -20.18 -2.71 -9.23
CA GLU A 155 -20.21 -4.05 -9.82
C GLU A 155 -20.63 -5.11 -8.79
N TRP A 156 -20.07 -5.06 -7.58
CA TRP A 156 -20.41 -6.00 -6.52
C TRP A 156 -21.84 -5.84 -6.00
N GLU A 157 -22.33 -4.60 -5.85
CA GLU A 157 -23.72 -4.31 -5.47
C GLU A 157 -24.71 -4.85 -6.51
N ASP A 158 -24.42 -4.69 -7.81
CA ASP A 158 -25.22 -5.22 -8.90
C ASP A 158 -25.22 -6.77 -8.93
N GLU A 159 -24.06 -7.40 -8.69
CA GLU A 159 -23.96 -8.87 -8.57
C GLU A 159 -24.82 -9.41 -7.43
N GLN A 160 -24.74 -8.80 -6.24
CA GLN A 160 -25.51 -9.20 -5.06
C GLN A 160 -27.02 -9.03 -5.28
N ALA A 161 -27.44 -7.93 -5.91
CA ALA A 161 -28.85 -7.69 -6.24
C ALA A 161 -29.39 -8.73 -7.24
N ASN A 162 -28.57 -9.17 -8.21
CA ASN A 162 -28.95 -10.19 -9.16
C ASN A 162 -29.01 -11.60 -8.52
N GLU A 163 -28.07 -11.93 -7.64
CA GLU A 163 -28.09 -13.20 -6.90
C GLU A 163 -29.31 -13.33 -5.98
N GLU A 164 -29.72 -12.25 -5.30
CA GLU A 164 -30.95 -12.22 -4.49
C GLU A 164 -32.22 -12.46 -5.32
N VAL A 165 -32.24 -12.02 -6.59
CA VAL A 165 -33.36 -12.23 -7.51
C VAL A 165 -33.42 -13.67 -8.05
N GLU A 166 -32.29 -14.35 -8.18
CA GLU A 166 -32.22 -15.73 -8.69
C GLU A 166 -32.52 -16.82 -7.64
N LEU A 167 -32.44 -16.51 -6.34
CA LEU A 167 -32.79 -17.45 -5.28
C LEU A 167 -34.33 -17.64 -5.21
N PRO A 168 -34.87 -18.87 -5.38
CA PRO A 168 -36.30 -19.09 -5.21
C PRO A 168 -36.72 -18.74 -3.78
N PRO A 169 -37.94 -18.19 -3.57
CA PRO A 169 -38.39 -17.85 -2.23
C PRO A 169 -38.31 -19.09 -1.36
N HIS A 170 -37.62 -18.97 -0.22
CA HIS A 170 -37.59 -19.99 0.81
C HIS A 170 -39.04 -20.36 1.17
N THR A 171 -39.49 -21.52 0.70
CA THR A 171 -40.75 -22.10 1.14
C THR A 171 -40.49 -22.80 2.47
N ASP A 172 -40.96 -22.21 3.56
CA ASP A 172 -41.07 -22.84 4.89
C ASP A 172 -41.85 -24.16 4.87
#